data_AF-A0A8T4G5J8-F1
#
_entry.id   AF-A0A8T4G5J8-F1
#
_cell.length_a   1.000
_cell.length_b   1.000
_cell.length_c   1.000
_cell.angle_alpha   90.00
_cell.angle_beta   90.00
_cell.angle_gamma   90.00
#
_symmetry.space_group_name_H-M   'P 1'
#
loop_
_entity.id
_entity.type
_entity.pdbx_description
1 polymer ?
#
loop_
_entity_poly.entity_id
_entity_poly.type
_entity_poly.pdbx_seq_one_letter_code
_entity_poly.pdbx_strand_id
1 'polypeptide(L)'
;MDDLIPTSIDDFVEDFLKNALEVDVLDYQKVESGGEGYTVIYVCNLNFDQIEVLQSVGFEQIKDDLWIFNGFEIEIDKLKDTPVIKYFENLQREEWTKLINLRCEVDHNFYGKIKKLYFEVHITLQKSP
;
A
#
# COMPACT_ATOMS: atom_id res chain seq x y z
N MET A 1 -5.54 8.17 -7.33
CA MET A 1 -4.20 7.62 -7.62
C MET A 1 -3.14 8.21 -6.70
N ASP A 2 -3.49 9.16 -5.82
CA ASP A 2 -2.53 9.87 -4.96
C ASP A 2 -2.34 9.23 -3.57
N ASP A 3 -3.18 8.28 -3.15
CA ASP A 3 -3.22 7.84 -1.74
C ASP A 3 -2.39 6.57 -1.43
N LEU A 4 -1.44 6.17 -2.29
CA LEU A 4 -0.56 5.02 -2.02
C LEU A 4 0.84 5.42 -1.54
N ILE A 5 1.12 6.72 -1.49
CA ILE A 5 2.39 7.30 -1.07
C ILE A 5 2.15 7.88 0.33
N PRO A 6 2.64 7.25 1.41
CA PRO A 6 2.36 7.72 2.77
C PRO A 6 2.90 9.13 3.04
N THR A 7 2.04 10.14 2.95
CA THR A 7 2.45 11.54 3.18
C THR A 7 2.59 11.89 4.65
N SER A 8 1.91 11.14 5.53
CA SER A 8 2.00 11.29 6.98
C SER A 8 2.65 10.08 7.63
N ILE A 9 3.11 10.26 8.86
CA ILE A 9 3.66 9.15 9.64
C ILE A 9 2.61 8.09 10.00
N ASP A 10 1.33 8.46 10.09
CA ASP A 10 0.27 7.47 10.36
C ASP A 10 0.14 6.53 9.16
N ASP A 11 0.09 7.09 7.94
CA ASP A 11 0.03 6.30 6.71
C ASP A 11 1.30 5.44 6.58
N PHE A 12 2.47 5.99 6.93
CA PHE A 12 3.72 5.25 6.86
C PHE A 12 3.73 4.05 7.82
N VAL A 13 3.23 4.22 9.06
CA VAL A 13 3.20 3.14 10.05
C VAL A 13 2.11 2.12 9.72
N GLU A 14 0.87 2.56 9.49
CA GLU A 14 -0.27 1.66 9.30
C GLU A 14 -0.26 1.02 7.91
N ASP A 15 -0.12 1.81 6.84
CA ASP A 15 -0.26 1.28 5.48
C ASP A 15 1.04 0.70 4.97
N PHE A 16 2.19 1.29 5.30
CA PHE A 16 3.46 0.84 4.76
C PHE A 16 4.20 -0.15 5.65
N LEU A 17 4.48 0.16 6.92
CA LEU A 17 5.19 -0.77 7.80
C LEU A 17 4.35 -2.01 8.10
N LYS A 18 3.14 -1.86 8.65
CA LYS A 18 2.32 -3.00 9.07
C LYS A 18 1.74 -3.78 7.90
N ASN A 19 1.04 -3.11 6.98
CA ASN A 19 0.33 -3.80 5.91
C ASN A 19 1.26 -4.23 4.77
N ALA A 20 2.19 -3.36 4.39
CA ALA A 20 3.01 -3.62 3.22
C ALA A 20 4.26 -4.44 3.58
N LEU A 21 5.10 -3.93 4.47
CA LEU A 21 6.33 -4.62 4.87
C LEU A 21 6.12 -5.74 5.88
N GLU A 22 4.87 -5.97 6.30
CA GLU A 22 4.47 -6.98 7.28
C GLU A 22 5.31 -6.89 8.57
N VAL A 23 5.63 -5.66 8.97
CA VAL A 23 6.41 -5.36 10.16
C VAL A 23 5.50 -5.38 11.37
N ASP A 24 5.94 -6.09 12.42
CA ASP A 24 5.22 -6.13 13.70
C ASP A 24 5.51 -4.86 14.51
N VAL A 25 4.69 -3.83 14.26
CA VAL A 25 4.71 -2.57 15.02
C VAL A 25 3.84 -2.73 16.26
N LEU A 26 4.49 -2.79 17.42
CA LEU A 26 3.85 -3.02 18.72
C LEU A 26 3.07 -1.79 19.21
N ASP A 27 3.65 -0.60 19.06
CA ASP A 27 3.03 0.69 19.40
C ASP A 27 3.74 1.82 18.65
N TYR A 28 3.07 2.96 18.49
CA TYR A 28 3.72 4.20 18.05
C TYR A 28 3.05 5.44 18.64
N GLN A 29 3.85 6.47 18.91
CA GLN A 29 3.41 7.70 19.56
C GLN A 29 4.03 8.93 18.93
N LYS A 30 3.20 9.96 18.74
CA LYS A 30 3.64 11.31 18.37
C LYS A 30 3.83 12.13 19.64
N VAL A 31 5.01 12.70 19.80
CA VAL A 31 5.38 13.52 20.95
C VAL A 31 5.78 14.90 20.46
N GLU A 32 5.10 15.94 20.92
CA GLU A 32 5.46 17.33 20.60
C GLU A 32 5.92 18.04 21.87
N SER A 33 7.09 18.68 21.81
CA SER A 33 7.63 19.45 22.93
C SER A 33 8.44 20.62 22.42
N GLY A 34 8.09 21.83 22.86
CA GLY A 34 8.89 23.04 22.58
C GLY A 34 8.93 23.48 21.11
N GLY A 35 7.96 23.06 20.30
CA GLY A 35 7.91 23.34 18.86
C GLY A 35 8.63 22.31 17.98
N GLU A 36 9.18 21.26 18.59
CA GLU A 36 9.73 20.09 17.90
C GLU A 36 8.77 18.90 18.07
N GLY A 37 8.57 18.15 16.99
CA GLY A 37 7.73 16.96 16.96
C GLY A 37 8.58 15.71 16.72
N TYR A 38 8.30 14.63 17.44
CA TYR A 38 8.99 13.36 17.34
C TYR A 38 7.98 12.23 17.19
N THR A 39 8.25 11.28 16.32
CA THR A 39 7.52 10.02 16.28
C THR A 39 8.40 8.94 16.90
N VAL A 40 7.85 8.23 17.87
CA VAL A 40 8.46 7.07 18.50
C VAL A 40 7.70 5.83 18.06
N ILE A 41 8.40 4.82 17.53
CA ILE A 41 7.80 3.54 17.17
C ILE A 41 8.49 2.40 17.92
N TYR A 42 7.71 1.40 18.30
CA TYR A 42 8.18 0.16 18.92
C TYR A 42 8.03 -0.99 17.93
N VAL A 43 9.15 -1.54 17.48
CA VAL A 43 9.19 -2.54 16.39
C VAL A 43 10.28 -3.56 16.67
N CYS A 44 9.95 -4.84 16.56
CA CYS A 44 10.89 -5.93 16.86
C CYS A 44 11.05 -6.92 15.70
N ASN A 45 12.10 -7.73 15.75
CA ASN A 45 12.39 -8.81 14.79
C ASN A 45 12.57 -8.35 13.33
N LEU A 46 13.10 -7.14 13.14
CA LEU A 46 13.37 -6.60 11.82
C LEU A 46 14.49 -7.36 11.10
N ASN A 47 14.27 -7.65 9.82
CA ASN A 47 15.34 -8.11 8.93
C ASN A 47 16.19 -6.93 8.43
N PHE A 48 17.29 -7.26 7.74
CA PHE A 48 18.24 -6.25 7.24
C PHE A 48 17.58 -5.20 6.33
N ASP A 49 16.72 -5.64 5.42
CA ASP A 49 16.06 -4.75 4.45
C ASP A 49 15.10 -3.80 5.17
N GLN A 50 14.33 -4.28 6.16
CA GLN A 50 13.41 -3.48 6.97
C GLN A 50 14.15 -2.43 7.84
N ILE A 51 15.33 -2.78 8.35
CA ILE A 51 16.22 -1.84 9.06
C ILE A 51 16.67 -0.73 8.11
N GLU A 52 17.11 -1.09 6.91
CA GLU A 52 17.55 -0.13 5.88
C GLU A 52 16.42 0.83 5.50
N VAL A 53 15.18 0.32 5.39
CA VAL A 53 13.99 1.16 5.17
C VAL A 53 13.85 2.22 6.25
N LEU A 54 13.78 1.84 7.52
CA LEU A 54 13.59 2.78 8.63
C LEU A 54 14.69 3.85 8.63
N GLN A 55 15.95 3.43 8.49
CA GLN A 55 17.09 4.33 8.47
C GLN A 55 17.05 5.31 7.29
N SER A 56 16.64 4.85 6.10
CA SER A 56 16.56 5.71 4.92
C SER A 56 15.50 6.80 5.00
N VAL A 57 14.43 6.55 5.77
CA VAL A 57 13.39 7.53 6.06
C VAL A 57 13.84 8.53 7.14
N GLY A 58 14.89 8.20 7.88
CA GLY A 58 15.44 9.04 8.94
C GLY A 58 15.06 8.57 10.34
N PHE A 59 14.58 7.33 10.50
CA PHE A 59 14.45 6.75 11.83
C PHE A 59 15.82 6.35 12.38
N GLU A 60 16.05 6.73 13.63
CA GLU A 60 17.22 6.34 14.40
C GLU A 60 16.84 5.29 15.43
N GLN A 61 17.61 4.21 15.49
CA GLN A 61 17.42 3.17 16.49
C GLN A 61 18.09 3.60 17.81
N ILE A 62 17.30 3.66 18.88
CA ILE A 62 17.77 4.03 20.22
C ILE A 62 18.00 2.79 21.09
N LYS A 63 17.14 1.77 20.92
CA LYS A 63 17.25 0.45 21.54
C LYS A 63 16.79 -0.62 20.55
N ASP A 64 17.02 -1.89 20.88
CA ASP A 64 16.69 -3.03 20.02
C ASP A 64 15.30 -2.94 19.38
N ASP A 65 14.30 -2.50 20.13
CA ASP A 65 12.91 -2.37 19.69
C ASP A 65 12.41 -0.92 19.55
N LEU A 66 13.23 0.09 19.87
CA LEU A 66 12.81 1.48 19.97
C LEU A 66 13.46 2.34 18.88
N TRP A 67 12.62 2.98 18.08
CA TRP A 67 13.04 3.83 16.97
C TRP A 67 12.40 5.20 17.06
N ILE A 68 13.15 6.24 16.70
CA ILE A 68 12.71 7.64 16.77
C ILE A 68 12.91 8.32 15.41
N PHE A 69 11.89 9.06 14.98
CA PHE A 69 11.93 9.94 13.82
C PHE A 69 11.64 11.38 14.25
N ASN A 70 12.39 12.35 13.73
CA ASN A 70 12.18 13.77 13.99
C ASN A 70 11.17 14.32 12.97
N GLY A 71 9.95 14.54 13.42
CA GLY A 71 8.84 15.05 12.63
C GLY A 71 7.62 14.12 12.60
N PHE A 72 6.61 14.55 11.83
CA PHE A 72 5.36 13.82 11.60
C PHE A 72 5.06 13.59 10.10
N GLU A 73 5.90 14.16 9.22
CA GLU A 73 5.78 14.06 7.77
C GLU A 73 6.95 13.25 7.22
N ILE A 74 6.68 12.38 6.26
CA ILE A 74 7.67 11.45 5.71
C ILE A 74 8.05 11.91 4.30
N GLU A 75 9.33 12.19 4.08
CA GLU A 75 9.85 12.55 2.76
C GLU A 75 10.17 11.28 1.95
N ILE A 76 9.14 10.71 1.31
CA ILE A 76 9.26 9.48 0.50
C ILE A 76 10.21 9.64 -0.68
N ASP A 77 10.49 10.87 -1.12
CA ASP A 77 11.48 11.12 -2.16
C ASP A 77 12.88 10.57 -1.80
N LYS A 78 13.20 10.44 -0.50
CA LYS A 78 14.44 9.80 -0.02
C LYS A 78 14.45 8.28 -0.18
N LEU A 79 13.29 7.66 -0.37
CA LEU A 79 13.13 6.22 -0.60
C LEU A 79 13.36 5.81 -2.06
N LYS A 80 13.52 6.78 -2.97
CA LYS A 80 13.67 6.51 -4.41
C LYS A 80 14.91 5.70 -4.77
N ASP A 81 15.98 5.87 -4.02
CA ASP A 81 17.26 5.21 -4.31
C ASP A 81 17.51 3.98 -3.41
N THR A 82 16.52 3.54 -2.64
CA THR A 82 16.65 2.42 -1.70
C THR A 82 15.92 1.18 -2.21
N PRO A 83 16.22 -0.02 -1.67
CA PRO A 83 15.51 -1.25 -2.04
C PRO A 83 13.98 -1.15 -1.87
N VAL A 84 13.52 -0.20 -1.06
CA VAL A 84 12.13 0.17 -0.83
C VAL A 84 11.37 0.51 -2.10
N ILE A 85 12.02 1.11 -3.10
CA ILE A 85 11.32 1.44 -4.35
C ILE A 85 10.83 0.18 -5.06
N LYS A 86 11.61 -0.91 -5.02
CA LYS A 86 11.18 -2.20 -5.61
C LYS A 86 9.95 -2.76 -4.89
N TYR A 87 9.85 -2.51 -3.58
CA TYR A 87 8.69 -2.90 -2.82
C TYR A 87 7.44 -2.12 -3.28
N PHE A 88 7.53 -0.79 -3.37
CA PHE A 88 6.42 0.04 -3.88
C PHE A 88 6.04 -0.31 -5.32
N GLU A 89 7.03 -0.56 -6.19
CA GLU A 89 6.80 -1.01 -7.57
C GLU A 89 6.06 -2.35 -7.64
N ASN A 90 6.36 -3.28 -6.73
CA ASN A 90 5.67 -4.56 -6.65
C ASN A 90 4.23 -4.39 -6.16
N LEU A 91 4.02 -3.59 -5.12
CA LEU A 91 2.68 -3.30 -4.58
C LEU A 91 1.78 -2.64 -5.64
N GLN A 92 2.31 -1.63 -6.36
CA GLN A 92 1.61 -1.00 -7.48
C GLN A 92 1.23 -2.02 -8.56
N ARG A 93 2.15 -2.92 -8.89
CA ARG A 93 1.91 -3.98 -9.90
C ARG A 93 0.81 -4.95 -9.48
N GLU A 94 0.75 -5.32 -8.21
CA GLU A 94 -0.29 -6.18 -7.68
C GLU A 94 -1.67 -5.52 -7.74
N GLU A 95 -1.78 -4.26 -7.31
CA GLU A 95 -3.02 -3.48 -7.42
C GLU A 95 -3.46 -3.30 -8.87
N TRP A 96 -2.53 -2.99 -9.78
CA TRP A 96 -2.82 -2.96 -11.21
C TRP A 96 -3.33 -4.30 -11.74
N THR A 97 -2.77 -5.41 -11.26
CA THR A 97 -3.21 -6.75 -11.63
C THR A 97 -4.62 -7.04 -11.13
N LYS A 98 -4.94 -6.66 -9.88
CA LYS A 98 -6.30 -6.76 -9.33
C LYS A 98 -7.31 -5.96 -10.16
N LEU A 99 -6.97 -4.72 -10.53
CA LEU A 99 -7.83 -3.87 -11.37
C LEU A 99 -8.06 -4.47 -12.76
N ILE A 100 -7.02 -5.02 -13.39
CA ILE A 100 -7.15 -5.72 -14.68
C ILE A 100 -8.07 -6.94 -14.54
N ASN A 101 -7.90 -7.74 -13.49
CA ASN A 101 -8.77 -8.89 -13.25
C ASN A 101 -10.23 -8.47 -13.04
N LEU A 102 -10.46 -7.42 -12.24
CA LEU A 102 -11.79 -6.87 -12.02
C LEU A 102 -12.42 -6.39 -13.33
N ARG A 103 -11.62 -5.73 -14.18
CA ARG A 103 -12.05 -5.30 -15.51
C ARG A 103 -12.42 -6.48 -16.39
N CYS A 104 -11.59 -7.53 -16.41
CA CYS A 104 -11.87 -8.76 -17.14
C CYS A 104 -13.16 -9.44 -16.65
N GLU A 105 -13.43 -9.41 -15.34
CA GLU A 105 -14.66 -9.94 -14.76
C GLU A 105 -15.89 -9.13 -15.17
N VAL A 106 -15.80 -7.80 -15.13
CA VAL A 106 -16.85 -6.90 -15.61
C VAL A 106 -17.13 -7.14 -17.09
N ASP A 107 -16.09 -7.19 -17.92
CA ASP A 107 -16.22 -7.44 -19.35
C ASP A 107 -16.82 -8.84 -19.60
N HIS A 108 -16.37 -9.89 -18.89
CA HIS A 108 -16.93 -11.23 -19.00
C HIS A 108 -18.42 -11.26 -18.66
N ASN A 109 -18.81 -10.61 -17.56
CA ASN A 109 -20.20 -10.55 -17.12
C ASN A 109 -21.07 -9.72 -18.08
N PHE A 110 -20.54 -8.62 -18.62
CA PHE A 110 -21.26 -7.75 -19.54
C PHE A 110 -21.43 -8.39 -20.92
N TYR A 111 -20.35 -8.87 -21.53
CA TYR A 111 -20.38 -9.53 -22.84
C TYR A 111 -21.05 -10.91 -22.78
N GLY A 112 -20.92 -11.63 -21.66
CA GLY A 112 -21.64 -12.87 -21.40
C GLY A 112 -23.15 -12.67 -21.36
N LYS A 113 -23.62 -11.62 -20.66
CA LYS A 113 -25.05 -11.23 -20.64
C LYS A 113 -25.55 -10.77 -22.01
N ILE A 114 -24.77 -9.96 -22.73
CA ILE A 114 -25.15 -9.50 -24.09
C ILE A 114 -25.25 -10.67 -25.07
N LYS A 115 -24.29 -11.60 -25.07
CA LYS A 115 -24.38 -12.81 -25.92
C LYS A 115 -25.63 -13.64 -25.62
N LYS A 116 -26.00 -13.76 -24.34
CA LYS A 116 -27.21 -14.47 -23.91
C LYS A 116 -28.49 -13.77 -24.39
N LEU A 117 -28.55 -12.44 -24.26
CA LEU A 117 -29.67 -11.63 -24.73
C LEU A 117 -29.84 -11.72 -26.26
N TYR A 118 -28.74 -11.63 -27.02
CA TYR A 118 -28.77 -11.76 -28.47
C TYR A 118 -29.25 -13.15 -28.93
N PHE A 119 -28.83 -14.22 -28.24
CA PHE A 119 -29.30 -15.58 -28.52
C PHE A 119 -30.79 -15.76 -28.22
N GLU A 120 -31.29 -15.26 -27.09
CA GLU A 120 -32.71 -15.34 -26.73
C GLU A 120 -33.61 -14.55 -27.70
N VAL A 121 -33.19 -13.35 -28.11
CA VAL A 121 -33.94 -12.54 -29.09
C VAL A 121 -33.98 -13.21 -30.47
N HIS A 122 -32.87 -13.81 -30.92
CA HIS A 122 -32.84 -14.53 -32.21
C HIS A 122 -33.73 -15.78 -32.22
N ILE A 123 -33.75 -16.56 -31.13
CA ILE A 123 -34.62 -17.74 -31.01
C ILE A 123 -36.10 -17.33 -30.98
N THR A 124 -36.42 -16.19 -30.37
CA THR A 124 -37.80 -15.70 -30.28
C THR A 124 -38.30 -15.17 -31.63
N LEU A 125 -37.45 -14.47 -32.39
CA LEU A 125 -37.78 -13.99 -33.74
C LEU A 125 -37.94 -15.12 -34.78
N GLN A 126 -37.21 -16.23 -34.64
CA GLN A 126 -37.37 -17.40 -35.52
C GLN A 126 -38.57 -18.30 -35.16
N LYS A 127 -39.21 -18.09 -34.00
CA LYS A 127 -40.39 -18.84 -33.54
C LYS A 127 -41.70 -18.06 -33.68
N SER A 128 -41.67 -16.80 -34.12
CA SER A 128 -42.88 -16.08 -34.51
C SER A 128 -43.32 -16.55 -35.90
N PRO A 129 -44.58 -17.02 -36.08
CA PRO A 129 -45.10 -17.51 -37.34
C PRO A 129 -45.26 -16.42 -38.40
#